data_AF-A0A496V5U1-F1
#
_entry.id   AF-A0A496V5U1-F1
#
_cell.length_a   1.000
_cell.length_b   1.000
_cell.length_c   1.000
_cell.angle_alpha   90.00
_cell.angle_beta   90.00
_cell.angle_gamma   90.00
#
_symmetry.space_group_name_H-M   'P 1'
#
loop_
_entity.id
_entity.type
_entity.pdbx_description
1 polymer ?
#
loop_
_entity_poly.entity_id
_entity_poly.type
_entity_poly.pdbx_seq_one_letter_code
_entity_poly.pdbx_strand_id
1 'polypeptide(L)'
;MVLGDNGTLFVGSRRAGKVYALEDFNRDGRADKVRVLAKGLNMPNGVAWRQGALFVAEVNRILRFDNIESQLNSPPPPVVVNDSLPHDRHHGWKFIAFGPDDKLYLQIGAPCNVCKKANPLYASIVRMNPDGSGLEIFAHGVRNSVGLDWHPQTGELWFTDNGRDWMGDNSPDDELNWAASKGLHFGFPIHLC
;
A
#
# COMPACT_ATOMS: atom_id res chain seq x y z
N MET A 1 6.15 6.46 1.12
CA MET A 1 6.37 7.78 0.49
C MET A 1 6.50 7.54 -1.01
N VAL A 2 6.25 8.55 -1.84
CA VAL A 2 6.43 8.46 -3.30
C VAL A 2 6.81 9.82 -3.88
N LEU A 3 7.66 9.83 -4.90
CA LEU A 3 8.07 11.06 -5.58
C LEU A 3 7.13 11.34 -6.77
N GLY A 4 6.66 12.58 -6.88
CA GLY A 4 5.92 13.08 -8.04
C GLY A 4 6.84 13.46 -9.20
N ASP A 5 6.24 13.76 -10.36
CA ASP A 5 6.97 14.05 -11.60
C ASP A 5 7.76 15.37 -11.50
N ASN A 6 7.27 16.34 -10.71
CA ASN A 6 7.95 17.62 -10.48
C ASN A 6 8.89 17.59 -9.25
N GLY A 7 9.16 16.42 -8.68
CA GLY A 7 10.06 16.24 -7.54
C GLY A 7 9.41 16.49 -6.17
N THR A 8 8.10 16.66 -6.09
CA THR A 8 7.39 16.73 -4.80
C THR A 8 7.39 15.35 -4.14
N LEU A 9 7.88 15.25 -2.90
CA LEU A 9 7.79 14.01 -2.13
C LEU A 9 6.48 13.95 -1.35
N PHE A 10 5.67 12.94 -1.64
CA PHE A 10 4.42 12.69 -0.93
C PHE A 10 4.60 11.65 0.17
N VAL A 11 4.09 11.95 1.36
CA VAL A 11 4.28 11.11 2.56
C VAL A 11 2.94 10.88 3.25
N GLY A 12 2.49 9.62 3.27
CA GLY A 12 1.37 9.19 4.12
C GLY A 12 1.79 9.05 5.58
N SER A 13 0.94 9.47 6.51
CA SER A 13 1.17 9.33 7.96
C SER A 13 0.01 8.64 8.64
N ARG A 14 0.21 7.35 8.95
CA ARG A 14 -0.77 6.47 9.57
C ARG A 14 -1.41 7.06 10.83
N ARG A 15 -0.58 7.45 11.82
CA ARG A 15 -1.09 7.87 13.14
C ARG A 15 -1.67 9.28 13.11
N ALA A 16 -1.11 10.17 12.29
CA ALA A 16 -1.60 11.53 12.18
C ALA A 16 -2.89 11.65 11.35
N GLY A 17 -3.23 10.64 10.56
CA GLY A 17 -4.37 10.68 9.64
C GLY A 17 -4.19 11.74 8.55
N LYS A 18 -2.95 11.92 8.08
CA LYS A 18 -2.54 13.00 7.17
C LYS A 18 -1.70 12.48 6.01
N VAL A 19 -1.77 13.20 4.89
CA VAL A 19 -0.82 13.10 3.79
C VAL A 19 -0.11 14.44 3.67
N TYR A 20 1.20 14.39 3.48
CA TYR A 20 2.05 15.57 3.34
C TYR A 20 2.64 15.65 1.94
N ALA A 21 2.86 16.88 1.48
CA ALA A 21 3.67 17.19 0.30
C ALA A 21 4.93 17.95 0.77
N LEU A 22 6.09 17.44 0.41
CA LEU A 22 7.39 17.96 0.77
C LEU A 22 8.07 18.46 -0.51
N GLU A 23 8.41 19.74 -0.54
CA GLU A 23 9.13 20.38 -1.65
C GLU A 23 10.56 20.67 -1.19
N ASP A 24 11.54 20.23 -1.97
CA ASP A 24 12.98 20.50 -1.81
C ASP A 24 13.44 21.27 -3.05
N PHE A 25 13.56 22.60 -2.90
CA PHE A 25 13.87 23.50 -4.01
C PHE A 25 15.36 23.53 -4.32
N ASN A 26 16.20 23.30 -3.32
CA ASN A 26 17.66 23.36 -3.45
C ASN A 26 18.30 21.98 -3.75
N ARG A 27 17.51 20.90 -3.66
CA ARG A 27 17.89 19.50 -3.91
C ARG A 27 18.98 18.99 -2.97
N ASP A 28 18.98 19.44 -1.72
CA ASP A 28 19.94 19.00 -0.69
C ASP A 28 19.45 17.76 0.10
N GLY A 29 18.25 17.25 -0.22
CA GLY A 29 17.62 16.11 0.44
C GLY A 29 16.83 16.49 1.69
N ARG A 30 16.67 17.78 1.99
CA ARG A 30 15.84 18.30 3.08
C ARG A 30 14.68 19.10 2.49
N ALA A 31 13.48 18.88 3.04
CA ALA A 31 12.32 19.63 2.60
C ALA A 31 12.42 21.09 3.05
N ASP A 32 12.45 22.02 2.08
CA ASP A 32 12.33 23.46 2.31
C ASP A 32 10.90 23.84 2.71
N LYS A 33 9.91 23.08 2.21
CA LYS A 33 8.50 23.32 2.50
C LYS A 33 7.76 22.02 2.75
N VAL A 34 7.02 21.99 3.86
CA VAL A 34 6.16 20.86 4.24
C VAL A 34 4.71 21.35 4.29
N ARG A 35 3.83 20.70 3.52
CA ARG A 35 2.41 21.03 3.45
C ARG A 35 1.58 19.85 3.90
N VAL A 36 0.48 20.12 4.60
CA VAL A 36 -0.58 19.12 4.82
C VAL A 36 -1.47 19.13 3.59
N LEU A 37 -1.39 18.06 2.80
CA LEU A 37 -2.18 17.90 1.58
C LEU A 37 -3.62 17.46 1.89
N ALA A 38 -3.75 16.49 2.80
CA ALA A 38 -5.02 15.95 3.26
C ALA A 38 -4.94 15.59 4.74
N LYS A 39 -6.07 15.66 5.44
CA LYS A 39 -6.18 15.37 6.88
C LYS A 39 -7.51 14.70 7.21
N GLY A 40 -7.59 14.07 8.38
CA GLY A 40 -8.80 13.37 8.83
C GLY A 40 -8.99 12.02 8.13
N LEU A 41 -7.92 11.47 7.56
CA LEU A 41 -7.94 10.18 6.88
C LEU A 41 -7.70 9.03 7.87
N ASN A 42 -8.27 7.86 7.56
CA ASN A 42 -8.16 6.62 8.28
C ASN A 42 -6.88 5.86 7.89
N MET A 43 -5.81 6.11 8.66
CA MET A 43 -4.52 5.43 8.54
C MET A 43 -3.90 5.49 7.12
N PRO A 44 -3.73 6.70 6.54
CA PRO A 44 -3.23 6.88 5.17
C PRO A 44 -1.73 6.57 5.08
N ASN A 45 -1.35 5.30 5.03
CA ASN A 45 0.05 4.88 5.07
C ASN A 45 0.66 4.80 3.67
N GLY A 46 0.04 4.01 2.80
CA GLY A 46 0.50 3.77 1.44
C GLY A 46 0.18 4.95 0.55
N VAL A 47 1.17 5.37 -0.24
CA VAL A 47 1.02 6.35 -1.29
C VAL A 47 1.74 5.84 -2.54
N ALA A 48 1.15 6.06 -3.71
CA ALA A 48 1.73 5.72 -5.00
C ALA A 48 1.45 6.82 -6.01
N TRP A 49 2.31 6.93 -7.02
CA TRP A 49 2.23 7.94 -8.07
C TRP A 49 2.04 7.25 -9.41
N ARG A 50 1.14 7.77 -10.24
CA ARG A 50 0.97 7.32 -11.62
C ARG A 50 0.34 8.42 -12.46
N GLN A 51 0.98 8.76 -13.58
CA GLN A 51 0.43 9.65 -14.61
C GLN A 51 -0.11 10.97 -14.05
N GLY A 52 0.69 11.69 -13.25
CA GLY A 52 0.29 12.97 -12.66
C GLY A 52 -0.69 12.87 -11.48
N ALA A 53 -1.08 11.67 -11.06
CA ALA A 53 -2.02 11.45 -9.96
C ALA A 53 -1.35 10.79 -8.75
N LEU A 54 -1.69 11.28 -7.56
CA LEU A 54 -1.33 10.68 -6.29
C LEU A 54 -2.44 9.77 -5.80
N PHE A 55 -2.12 8.50 -5.59
CA PHE A 55 -2.98 7.52 -4.94
C PHE A 55 -2.63 7.44 -3.46
N VAL A 56 -3.66 7.38 -2.61
CA VAL A 56 -3.54 7.30 -1.15
C VAL A 56 -4.41 6.15 -0.64
N ALA A 57 -3.83 5.25 0.14
CA ALA A 57 -4.55 4.14 0.73
C ALA A 57 -4.94 4.39 2.17
N GLU A 58 -6.25 4.45 2.43
CA GLU A 58 -6.84 4.27 3.75
C GLU A 58 -7.12 2.79 4.00
N VAL A 59 -7.45 2.42 5.25
CA VAL A 59 -7.76 1.03 5.61
C VAL A 59 -8.86 0.43 4.71
N ASN A 60 -9.90 1.22 4.46
CA ASN A 60 -11.12 0.74 3.80
C ASN A 60 -11.34 1.29 2.38
N ARG A 61 -10.43 2.15 1.87
CA ARG A 61 -10.60 2.72 0.54
C ARG A 61 -9.31 3.25 -0.06
N ILE A 62 -9.31 3.42 -1.38
CA ILE A 62 -8.27 4.11 -2.14
C ILE A 62 -8.80 5.45 -2.64
N LEU A 63 -8.02 6.49 -2.40
CA LEU A 63 -8.27 7.86 -2.87
C LEU A 63 -7.28 8.21 -3.98
N ARG A 64 -7.68 9.09 -4.89
CA ARG A 64 -6.83 9.64 -5.94
C ARG A 64 -6.94 11.16 -5.99
N PHE A 65 -5.80 11.83 -6.07
CA PHE A 65 -5.69 13.27 -6.27
C PHE A 65 -5.09 13.53 -7.65
N ASP A 66 -5.91 14.04 -8.56
CA ASP A 66 -5.53 14.26 -9.95
C ASP A 66 -4.75 15.57 -10.11
N ASN A 67 -3.65 15.53 -10.86
CA ASN A 67 -2.80 16.69 -11.17
C ASN A 67 -2.38 17.50 -9.92
N ILE A 68 -2.06 16.79 -8.84
CA ILE A 68 -1.98 17.37 -7.50
C ILE A 68 -0.79 18.32 -7.31
N GLU A 69 0.30 18.11 -8.04
CA GLU A 69 1.49 18.99 -7.98
C GLU A 69 1.18 20.42 -8.46
N SER A 70 0.19 20.60 -9.34
CA SER A 70 -0.24 21.94 -9.78
C SER A 70 -1.15 22.66 -8.78
N GLN A 71 -1.62 21.96 -7.74
CA GLN A 71 -2.69 22.41 -6.84
C GLN A 71 -2.30 22.33 -5.36
N LEU A 72 -1.01 22.23 -5.03
CA LEU A 72 -0.53 22.05 -3.64
C LEU A 72 -0.94 23.17 -2.67
N ASN A 73 -1.26 24.37 -3.16
CA ASN A 73 -1.72 25.48 -2.33
C ASN A 73 -3.22 25.37 -1.96
N SER A 74 -4.01 24.71 -2.81
CA SER A 74 -5.45 24.50 -2.60
C SER A 74 -5.85 23.15 -3.19
N PRO A 75 -5.50 22.03 -2.52
CA PRO A 75 -5.76 20.69 -3.03
C PRO A 75 -7.26 20.46 -3.24
N PRO A 76 -7.69 19.91 -4.39
CA PRO A 76 -9.09 19.55 -4.60
C PRO A 76 -9.48 18.36 -3.72
N PRO A 77 -10.78 18.13 -3.49
CA PRO A 77 -11.25 16.87 -2.90
C PRO A 77 -10.76 15.66 -3.73
N PRO A 78 -10.40 14.55 -3.07
CA PRO A 78 -9.98 13.36 -3.79
C PRO A 78 -11.16 12.66 -4.48
N VAL A 79 -10.84 11.93 -5.54
CA VAL A 79 -11.71 10.92 -6.13
C VAL A 79 -11.62 9.65 -5.29
N VAL A 80 -12.76 9.04 -4.94
CA VAL A 80 -12.80 7.71 -4.34
C VAL A 80 -12.69 6.68 -5.47
N VAL A 81 -11.57 5.95 -5.50
CA VAL A 81 -11.28 4.95 -6.54
C VAL A 81 -11.93 3.62 -6.20
N ASN A 82 -11.88 3.22 -4.93
CA ASN A 82 -12.49 1.99 -4.44
C ASN A 82 -12.74 2.13 -2.94
N ASP A 83 -13.96 1.88 -2.47
CA ASP A 83 -14.36 1.91 -1.06
C ASP A 83 -14.93 0.58 -0.54
N SER A 84 -14.73 -0.50 -1.30
CA SER A 84 -15.18 -1.85 -0.97
C SER A 84 -14.17 -2.64 -0.13
N LEU A 85 -13.05 -2.02 0.27
CA LEU A 85 -11.99 -2.71 1.01
C LEU A 85 -12.38 -2.94 2.48
N PRO A 86 -11.87 -3.99 3.13
CA PRO A 86 -12.25 -4.28 4.50
C PRO A 86 -11.81 -3.19 5.49
N HIS A 87 -12.55 -3.06 6.61
CA HIS A 87 -12.41 -1.94 7.56
C HIS A 87 -11.56 -2.24 8.80
N ASP A 88 -11.17 -3.50 9.01
CA ASP A 88 -10.44 -3.92 10.20
C ASP A 88 -9.07 -3.22 10.28
N ARG A 89 -8.75 -2.64 11.44
CA ARG A 89 -7.53 -1.83 11.62
C ARG A 89 -6.27 -2.66 11.91
N HIS A 90 -6.43 -3.86 12.49
CA HIS A 90 -5.31 -4.75 12.77
C HIS A 90 -4.71 -5.21 11.43
N HIS A 91 -3.43 -4.90 11.19
CA HIS A 91 -2.76 -5.06 9.89
C HIS A 91 -3.50 -4.40 8.71
N GLY A 92 -4.36 -3.41 8.98
CA GLY A 92 -5.21 -2.77 7.97
C GLY A 92 -4.54 -1.62 7.22
N TRP A 93 -3.45 -1.07 7.76
CA TRP A 93 -2.62 -0.10 7.03
C TRP A 93 -2.01 -0.74 5.79
N LYS A 94 -2.07 -0.03 4.66
CA LYS A 94 -1.66 -0.60 3.38
C LYS A 94 -0.33 -0.05 2.94
N PHE A 95 0.47 -0.87 2.30
CA PHE A 95 1.46 -0.43 1.33
C PHE A 95 0.83 -0.55 -0.06
N ILE A 96 1.10 0.41 -0.95
CA ILE A 96 0.60 0.40 -2.32
C ILE A 96 1.70 0.77 -3.30
N ALA A 97 1.70 0.13 -4.47
CA ALA A 97 2.59 0.48 -5.56
C ALA A 97 2.01 -0.01 -6.89
N PHE A 98 2.39 0.63 -7.98
CA PHE A 98 1.98 0.20 -9.31
C PHE A 98 2.96 -0.83 -9.88
N GLY A 99 2.42 -1.93 -10.40
CA GLY A 99 3.20 -2.96 -11.05
C GLY A 99 3.55 -2.65 -12.52
N PRO A 100 4.31 -3.55 -13.16
CA PRO A 100 4.69 -3.45 -14.57
C PRO A 100 3.52 -3.68 -15.53
N ASP A 101 2.38 -4.17 -15.03
CA ASP A 101 1.12 -4.39 -15.75
C ASP A 101 0.13 -3.22 -15.63
N ASP A 102 0.60 -2.06 -15.14
CA ASP A 102 -0.19 -0.85 -14.89
C ASP A 102 -1.31 -0.99 -13.86
N LYS A 103 -1.31 -2.07 -13.08
CA LYS A 103 -2.25 -2.25 -11.96
C LYS A 103 -1.68 -1.71 -10.66
N LEU A 104 -2.55 -1.21 -9.80
CA LEU A 104 -2.24 -0.82 -8.43
C LEU A 104 -2.31 -2.04 -7.52
N TYR A 105 -1.18 -2.41 -6.92
CA TYR A 105 -1.07 -3.51 -5.96
C TYR A 105 -1.15 -2.97 -4.54
N LEU A 106 -1.79 -3.73 -3.68
CA LEU A 106 -1.95 -3.41 -2.27
C LEU A 106 -2.07 -4.70 -1.45
N GLN A 107 -1.49 -4.65 -0.26
CA GLN A 107 -1.69 -5.70 0.75
C GLN A 107 -2.99 -5.46 1.52
N ILE A 108 -3.65 -6.55 1.89
CA ILE A 108 -4.74 -6.60 2.87
C ILE A 108 -4.34 -7.64 3.93
N GLY A 109 -3.74 -7.18 5.02
CA GLY A 109 -3.26 -8.04 6.10
C GLY A 109 -4.38 -8.73 6.89
N ALA A 110 -4.03 -9.77 7.63
CA ALA A 110 -4.93 -10.50 8.50
C ALA A 110 -5.38 -9.63 9.68
N PRO A 111 -6.68 -9.57 10.03
CA PRO A 111 -7.17 -8.69 11.10
C PRO A 111 -6.95 -9.26 12.51
N CYS A 112 -5.95 -10.12 12.67
CA CYS A 112 -5.70 -10.97 13.82
C CYS A 112 -4.24 -11.43 13.82
N ASN A 113 -3.79 -12.05 14.92
CA ASN A 113 -2.49 -12.72 14.92
C ASN A 113 -2.52 -14.01 14.07
N VAL A 114 -3.47 -14.91 14.35
CA VAL A 114 -3.71 -16.16 13.61
C VAL A 114 -5.21 -16.40 13.48
N CYS A 115 -5.74 -16.36 12.25
CA CYS A 115 -7.15 -16.66 12.01
C CYS A 115 -7.42 -16.98 10.54
N LYS A 116 -8.51 -17.72 10.30
CA LYS A 116 -9.09 -17.90 8.98
C LYS A 116 -10.34 -17.03 8.88
N LYS A 117 -10.33 -16.03 7.99
CA LYS A 117 -11.49 -15.15 7.74
C LYS A 117 -12.30 -15.66 6.56
N ALA A 118 -13.62 -15.43 6.60
CA ALA A 118 -14.52 -15.79 5.49
C ALA A 118 -14.33 -14.87 4.27
N ASN A 119 -14.01 -13.59 4.50
CA ASN A 119 -13.68 -12.67 3.40
C ASN A 119 -12.29 -13.04 2.84
N PRO A 120 -12.20 -13.46 1.56
CA PRO A 120 -10.96 -13.94 0.97
C PRO A 120 -9.94 -12.83 0.68
N LEU A 121 -10.33 -11.55 0.79
CA LEU A 121 -9.40 -10.44 0.65
C LEU A 121 -8.38 -10.38 1.81
N TYR A 122 -8.72 -10.90 2.98
CA TYR A 122 -7.76 -10.91 4.09
C TYR A 122 -6.59 -11.85 3.85
N ALA A 123 -5.44 -11.48 4.40
CA ALA A 123 -4.18 -12.19 4.25
C ALA A 123 -3.80 -12.41 2.77
N SER A 124 -3.86 -11.33 1.99
CA SER A 124 -3.59 -11.40 0.55
C SER A 124 -2.90 -10.14 0.03
N ILE A 125 -2.26 -10.30 -1.13
CA ILE A 125 -1.90 -9.18 -1.99
C ILE A 125 -2.91 -9.16 -3.12
N VAL A 126 -3.55 -8.01 -3.33
CA VAL A 126 -4.54 -7.80 -4.38
C VAL A 126 -4.04 -6.76 -5.36
N ARG A 127 -4.63 -6.73 -6.55
CA ARG A 127 -4.37 -5.69 -7.55
C ARG A 127 -5.66 -5.22 -8.21
N MET A 128 -5.68 -3.99 -8.70
CA MET A 128 -6.81 -3.41 -9.43
C MET A 128 -6.32 -2.42 -10.49
N ASN A 129 -7.18 -2.08 -11.44
CA ASN A 129 -6.90 -1.02 -12.41
C ASN A 129 -6.85 0.36 -11.71
N PRO A 130 -6.20 1.38 -12.30
CA PRO A 130 -6.11 2.73 -11.70
C PRO A 130 -7.47 3.42 -11.45
N ASP A 131 -8.53 2.97 -12.12
CA ASP A 131 -9.91 3.44 -11.92
C ASP A 131 -10.69 2.66 -10.85
N GLY A 132 -10.05 1.66 -10.22
CA GLY A 132 -10.63 0.81 -9.18
C GLY A 132 -11.30 -0.45 -9.69
N SER A 133 -11.47 -0.60 -11.01
CA SER A 133 -12.06 -1.78 -11.62
C SER A 133 -11.11 -2.99 -11.58
N GLY A 134 -11.65 -4.20 -11.79
CA GLY A 134 -10.84 -5.41 -11.93
C GLY A 134 -10.05 -5.80 -10.68
N LEU A 135 -10.58 -5.49 -9.48
CA LEU A 135 -10.02 -5.93 -8.21
C LEU A 135 -9.96 -7.47 -8.16
N GLU A 136 -8.75 -8.00 -7.99
CA GLU A 136 -8.52 -9.44 -7.92
C GLU A 136 -7.39 -9.78 -6.94
N ILE A 137 -7.45 -10.96 -6.35
CA ILE A 137 -6.37 -11.47 -5.50
C ILE A 137 -5.22 -11.94 -6.40
N PHE A 138 -4.01 -11.45 -6.12
CA PHE A 138 -2.78 -11.85 -6.80
C PHE A 138 -2.06 -12.96 -6.05
N ALA A 139 -1.90 -12.81 -4.74
CA ALA A 139 -1.25 -13.80 -3.86
C ALA A 139 -2.10 -14.02 -2.60
N HIS A 140 -2.20 -15.27 -2.16
CA HIS A 140 -2.94 -15.70 -0.98
C HIS A 140 -2.00 -16.05 0.17
N GLY A 141 -2.53 -16.07 1.39
CA GLY A 141 -1.79 -16.55 2.56
C GLY A 141 -0.62 -15.66 2.95
N VAL A 142 -0.71 -14.35 2.67
CA VAL A 142 0.28 -13.35 3.07
C VAL A 142 -0.23 -12.67 4.34
N ARG A 143 0.36 -12.95 5.50
CA ARG A 143 -0.19 -12.51 6.81
C ARG A 143 -0.27 -11.00 6.91
N ASN A 144 0.87 -10.33 6.77
CA ASN A 144 1.00 -8.89 6.89
C ASN A 144 2.26 -8.37 6.15
N SER A 145 2.18 -8.27 4.82
CA SER A 145 3.21 -7.58 4.04
C SER A 145 3.15 -6.05 4.13
N VAL A 146 4.23 -5.40 4.53
CA VAL A 146 4.33 -3.93 4.63
C VAL A 146 5.23 -3.30 3.55
N GLY A 147 5.72 -4.11 2.62
CA GLY A 147 6.59 -3.69 1.53
C GLY A 147 6.58 -4.72 0.40
N LEU A 148 6.47 -4.23 -0.82
CA LEU A 148 6.56 -5.00 -2.05
C LEU A 148 7.26 -4.18 -3.13
N ASP A 149 7.89 -4.87 -4.08
CA ASP A 149 8.50 -4.30 -5.27
C ASP A 149 8.54 -5.35 -6.40
N TRP A 150 9.00 -4.96 -7.59
CA TRP A 150 9.14 -5.85 -8.73
C TRP A 150 10.59 -6.02 -9.13
N HIS A 151 10.94 -7.24 -9.49
CA HIS A 151 12.25 -7.50 -10.07
C HIS A 151 12.37 -6.77 -11.41
N PRO A 152 13.41 -5.94 -11.64
CA PRO A 152 13.45 -4.98 -12.75
C PRO A 152 13.57 -5.63 -14.14
N GLN A 153 14.00 -6.89 -14.21
CA GLN A 153 14.17 -7.62 -15.48
C GLN A 153 13.03 -8.58 -15.76
N THR A 154 12.47 -9.22 -14.73
CA THR A 154 11.47 -10.28 -14.89
C THR A 154 10.05 -9.77 -14.64
N GLY A 155 9.90 -8.64 -13.94
CA GLY A 155 8.60 -8.10 -13.54
C GLY A 155 7.90 -8.95 -12.47
N GLU A 156 8.61 -9.88 -11.84
CA GLU A 156 8.06 -10.73 -10.78
C GLU A 156 7.91 -9.94 -9.49
N LEU A 157 6.82 -10.20 -8.75
CA LEU A 157 6.53 -9.52 -7.50
C LEU A 157 7.38 -10.10 -6.38
N TRP A 158 8.05 -9.24 -5.62
CA TRP A 158 8.75 -9.56 -4.39
C TRP A 158 8.12 -8.81 -3.23
N PHE A 159 8.01 -9.45 -2.06
CA PHE A 159 7.40 -8.83 -0.89
C PHE A 159 7.90 -9.43 0.40
N THR A 160 7.97 -8.61 1.45
CA THR A 160 8.24 -9.08 2.81
C THR A 160 6.95 -9.54 3.48
N ASP A 161 6.99 -10.50 4.41
CA ASP A 161 5.84 -10.84 5.25
C ASP A 161 6.22 -10.86 6.73
N ASN A 162 5.38 -10.25 7.58
CA ASN A 162 5.58 -10.26 9.03
C ASN A 162 4.95 -11.54 9.59
N GLY A 163 5.79 -12.40 10.17
CA GLY A 163 5.43 -13.69 10.74
C GLY A 163 4.43 -13.60 11.89
N ARG A 164 3.91 -14.76 12.33
CA ARG A 164 2.96 -14.85 13.46
C ARG A 164 3.63 -14.41 14.76
N ASP A 165 2.90 -13.73 15.61
CA ASP A 165 3.39 -13.37 16.94
C ASP A 165 3.22 -14.55 17.93
N TRP A 166 4.00 -14.55 19.02
CA TRP A 166 3.86 -15.42 20.19
C TRP A 166 4.14 -16.91 19.97
N MET A 167 5.06 -17.23 19.06
CA MET A 167 5.58 -18.61 18.86
C MET A 167 6.93 -18.86 19.55
N GLY A 168 7.41 -17.89 20.34
CA GLY A 168 8.69 -17.94 21.05
C GLY A 168 9.63 -16.83 20.60
N ASP A 169 10.83 -16.80 21.15
CA ASP A 169 11.81 -15.72 20.90
C ASP A 169 12.51 -15.83 19.53
N ASN A 170 12.47 -17.02 18.90
CA ASN A 170 13.19 -17.33 17.67
C ASN A 170 12.29 -17.94 16.59
N SER A 171 10.97 -17.75 16.68
CA SER A 171 10.03 -18.32 15.70
C SER A 171 8.71 -17.55 15.69
N PRO A 172 8.02 -17.49 14.53
CA PRO A 172 8.53 -17.78 13.19
C PRO A 172 9.48 -16.68 12.71
N ASP A 173 10.21 -16.97 11.65
CA ASP A 173 10.98 -15.97 10.93
C ASP A 173 10.03 -15.03 10.15
N ASP A 174 10.48 -13.79 9.93
CA ASP A 174 9.91 -12.95 8.87
C ASP A 174 10.42 -13.44 7.51
N GLU A 175 9.61 -13.29 6.48
CA GLU A 175 9.86 -13.89 5.17
C GLU A 175 10.12 -12.83 4.11
N LEU A 176 11.03 -13.12 3.17
CA LEU A 176 11.08 -12.48 1.86
C LEU A 176 10.57 -13.48 0.82
N ASN A 177 9.43 -13.17 0.24
CA ASN A 177 8.72 -14.02 -0.69
C ASN A 177 8.79 -13.45 -2.12
N TRP A 178 8.69 -14.33 -3.11
CA TRP A 178 8.48 -13.94 -4.50
C TRP A 178 7.25 -14.63 -5.06
N ALA A 179 6.48 -13.91 -5.88
CA ALA A 179 5.33 -14.40 -6.61
C ALA A 179 5.56 -14.17 -8.11
N ALA A 180 5.99 -15.23 -8.80
CA ALA A 180 6.21 -15.20 -10.25
C ALA A 180 4.91 -15.13 -11.06
N SER A 181 3.79 -15.54 -10.46
CA SER A 181 2.48 -15.52 -11.10
C SER A 181 1.35 -15.38 -10.09
N LYS A 182 0.16 -15.04 -10.60
CA LYS A 182 -1.07 -14.95 -9.80
C LYS A 182 -1.49 -16.33 -9.30
N GLY A 183 -2.03 -16.38 -8.08
CA GLY A 183 -2.71 -17.54 -7.51
C GLY A 183 -1.87 -18.36 -6.54
N LEU A 184 -0.61 -17.97 -6.33
CA LEU A 184 0.27 -18.61 -5.34
C LEU A 184 -0.24 -18.37 -3.91
N HIS A 185 0.05 -19.30 -3.01
CA HIS A 185 -0.33 -19.26 -1.60
C HIS A 185 0.91 -19.40 -0.70
N PHE A 186 1.09 -18.47 0.24
CA PHE A 186 2.30 -18.30 1.05
C PHE A 186 2.11 -18.79 2.51
N GLY A 187 1.44 -19.93 2.67
CA GLY A 187 1.32 -20.59 3.98
C GLY A 187 0.23 -20.08 4.94
N PHE A 188 0.11 -18.77 5.21
CA PHE A 188 -0.81 -18.29 6.26
C PHE A 188 -2.29 -18.64 6.00
N PRO A 189 -3.10 -19.05 7.00
CA PRO A 189 -2.77 -19.27 8.42
C PRO A 189 -2.39 -20.72 8.75
N ILE A 190 -2.22 -21.59 7.77
CA ILE A 190 -2.17 -23.05 7.99
C ILE A 190 -0.72 -23.55 8.04
N HIS A 191 0.15 -23.04 7.19
CA HIS A 191 1.57 -23.40 7.11
C HIS A 191 2.48 -22.16 7.17
N LEU A 192 3.78 -22.38 7.36
CA LEU A 192 4.86 -21.44 7.07
C LEU A 192 5.57 -22.03 5.84
N CYS A 193 5.88 -21.20 4.84
CA CYS A 193 6.50 -21.66 3.59
C CYS A 193 8.01 -21.53 3.65
#